data_AF-A0A848XSR8-F1
#
_entry.id   AF-A0A848XSR8-F1
#
_cell.length_a   1.000
_cell.length_b   1.000
_cell.length_c   1.000
_cell.angle_alpha   90.00
_cell.angle_beta   90.00
_cell.angle_gamma   90.00
#
_symmetry.space_group_name_H-M   'P 1'
#
loop_
_entity.id
_entity.type
_entity.pdbx_description
1 polymer ?
#
loop_
_entity_poly.entity_id
_entity_poly.type
_entity_poly.pdbx_seq_one_letter_code
_entity_poly.pdbx_strand_id
1 'polypeptide(L)'
;MRLFRAVTLCIALSSPVAAVAQEPEADSLRAEIARLEARLDSLIAEIEGLALAAPAEDEDPIARLRAAAREAASAGAGDVEATEDAQEFSGRQRSLQALNPEISVTGDIFGQLREGAIDENNFIPREFEFSFISALDPYSRAKVFVGHHEEGGQLEIFEGLGGHDEEGGEEDAHGHGTVTEIEEGYIEWVNLPAGLSVTVGRFRQRFGTFNRWHGHALPGSGYFLPYQVFLGEEGLAQTGVSVHWLAPFGPGAYEAWFEVTRSSNESMFGESDEPSFLGHVNGFWELSPSTYFELGFSGLTGDHVDEEGRFQNRL
;
A
#
# COMPACT_ATOMS: atom_id res chain seq x y z
N MET A 1 -22.06 55.28 28.98
CA MET A 1 -22.33 54.33 30.08
C MET A 1 -21.80 52.97 29.63
N ARG A 2 -20.63 52.55 30.13
CA ARG A 2 -19.91 51.34 29.67
C ARG A 2 -20.46 50.12 30.41
N LEU A 3 -21.11 49.19 29.72
CA LEU A 3 -21.48 47.89 30.30
C LEU A 3 -20.33 46.91 30.11
N PHE A 4 -19.65 46.57 31.21
CA PHE A 4 -18.77 45.40 31.29
C PHE A 4 -19.65 44.14 31.31
N ARG A 5 -19.48 43.25 30.32
CA ARG A 5 -19.98 41.86 30.40
C ARG A 5 -18.86 41.00 30.99
N ALA A 6 -19.08 40.47 32.19
CA ALA A 6 -18.21 39.50 32.83
C ALA A 6 -18.39 38.13 32.15
N VAL A 7 -17.29 37.56 31.68
CA VAL A 7 -17.21 36.15 31.23
C VAL A 7 -16.87 35.32 32.46
N THR A 8 -17.81 34.49 32.91
CA THR A 8 -17.60 33.53 34.00
C THR A 8 -16.95 32.28 33.43
N LEU A 9 -15.69 32.05 33.78
CA LEU A 9 -14.94 30.82 33.53
C LEU A 9 -15.36 29.76 34.55
N CYS A 10 -16.17 28.78 34.14
CA CYS A 10 -16.47 27.60 34.95
C CYS A 10 -15.31 26.59 34.86
N ILE A 11 -14.45 26.57 35.87
CA ILE A 11 -13.45 25.51 36.05
C ILE A 11 -14.17 24.30 36.66
N ALA A 12 -14.43 23.27 35.85
CA ALA A 12 -14.89 21.98 36.34
C ALA A 12 -13.69 21.26 36.99
N LEU A 13 -13.66 21.25 38.33
CA LEU A 13 -12.80 20.36 39.10
C LEU A 13 -13.34 18.94 38.99
N SER A 14 -12.73 18.11 38.15
CA SER A 14 -12.99 16.67 38.11
C SER A 14 -12.32 16.00 39.32
N SER A 15 -13.13 15.51 40.27
CA SER A 15 -12.66 14.60 41.31
C SER A 15 -12.15 13.29 40.68
N PRO A 16 -11.08 12.66 41.22
CA PRO A 16 -10.65 11.35 40.76
C PRO A 16 -11.72 10.31 41.12
N VAL A 17 -12.31 9.69 40.12
CA VAL A 17 -13.10 8.47 40.30
C VAL A 17 -12.13 7.37 40.71
N ALA A 18 -12.27 6.85 41.93
CA ALA A 18 -11.58 5.65 42.34
C ALA A 18 -12.01 4.51 41.42
N ALA A 19 -11.05 3.94 40.68
CA ALA A 19 -11.26 2.76 39.86
C ALA A 19 -11.70 1.60 40.76
N VAL A 20 -12.96 1.20 40.65
CA VAL A 20 -13.44 -0.09 41.16
C VAL A 20 -12.85 -1.16 40.25
N ALA A 21 -12.08 -2.07 40.83
CA ALA A 21 -11.42 -3.16 40.14
C ALA A 21 -12.43 -4.02 39.35
N GLN A 22 -12.19 -4.18 38.04
CA GLN A 22 -12.73 -5.27 37.24
C GLN A 22 -12.00 -6.56 37.64
N GLU A 23 -12.51 -7.29 38.63
CA GLU A 23 -12.02 -8.64 38.97
C GLU A 23 -12.64 -9.82 38.18
N PRO A 24 -13.76 -9.74 37.41
CA PRO A 24 -14.31 -10.94 36.78
C PRO A 24 -13.54 -11.42 35.53
N GLU A 25 -12.79 -10.53 34.87
CA GLU A 25 -12.10 -10.83 33.61
C GLU A 25 -10.75 -11.53 33.86
N ALA A 26 -10.06 -11.18 34.95
CA ALA A 26 -8.80 -11.81 35.36
C ALA A 26 -8.99 -13.29 35.76
N ASP A 27 -10.11 -13.63 36.41
CA ASP A 27 -10.43 -15.01 36.78
C ASP A 27 -10.79 -15.88 35.57
N SER A 28 -11.50 -15.30 34.59
CA SER A 28 -11.79 -15.97 33.32
C SER A 28 -10.51 -16.27 32.54
N LEU A 29 -9.58 -15.30 32.46
CA LEU A 29 -8.29 -15.48 31.78
C LEU A 29 -7.41 -16.52 32.48
N ARG A 30 -7.36 -16.53 33.83
CA ARG A 30 -6.63 -17.56 34.58
C ARG A 30 -7.21 -18.95 34.34
N ALA A 31 -8.53 -19.07 34.27
CA ALA A 31 -9.20 -20.34 33.98
C ALA A 31 -8.91 -20.81 32.54
N GLU A 32 -8.79 -19.89 31.59
CA GLU A 32 -8.47 -20.20 30.19
C GLU A 32 -7.00 -20.62 30.02
N ILE A 33 -6.07 -19.96 30.69
CA ILE A 33 -4.64 -20.35 30.74
C ILE A 33 -4.51 -21.76 31.32
N ALA A 34 -5.16 -22.06 32.45
CA ALA A 34 -5.11 -23.39 33.06
C ALA A 34 -5.68 -24.49 32.14
N ARG A 35 -6.70 -24.18 31.34
CA ARG A 35 -7.22 -25.11 30.32
C ARG A 35 -6.25 -25.34 29.17
N LEU A 36 -5.58 -24.27 28.71
CA LEU A 36 -4.61 -24.35 27.63
C LEU A 36 -3.37 -25.15 28.07
N GLU A 37 -2.86 -24.92 29.28
CA GLU A 37 -1.76 -25.70 29.86
C GLU A 37 -2.11 -27.18 29.93
N ALA A 38 -3.30 -27.54 30.46
CA ALA A 38 -3.73 -28.93 30.51
C ALA A 38 -3.88 -29.58 29.12
N ARG A 39 -4.25 -28.79 28.10
CA ARG A 39 -4.34 -29.26 26.71
C ARG A 39 -2.95 -29.49 26.11
N LEU A 40 -2.00 -28.62 26.43
CA LEU A 40 -0.60 -28.73 26.01
C LEU A 40 0.05 -29.96 26.65
N ASP A 41 -0.14 -30.16 27.96
CA ASP A 41 0.37 -31.33 28.66
C ASP A 41 -0.19 -32.64 28.10
N SER A 42 -1.48 -32.65 27.75
CA SER A 42 -2.11 -33.81 27.09
C SER A 42 -1.51 -34.09 25.71
N LEU A 43 -1.21 -33.06 24.92
CA LEU A 43 -0.58 -33.20 23.59
C LEU A 43 0.87 -33.65 23.71
N ILE A 44 1.61 -33.13 24.68
CA ILE A 44 2.99 -33.57 24.97
C ILE A 44 2.99 -35.05 25.34
N ALA A 45 2.10 -35.49 26.22
CA ALA A 45 1.98 -36.89 26.59
C ALA A 45 1.58 -37.80 25.41
N GLU A 46 0.74 -37.31 24.49
CA GLU A 46 0.36 -38.02 23.27
C GLU A 46 1.54 -38.14 22.29
N ILE A 47 2.31 -37.06 22.10
CA ILE A 47 3.52 -37.05 21.27
C ILE A 47 4.59 -37.98 21.85
N GLU A 48 4.81 -37.94 23.17
CA GLU A 48 5.75 -38.85 23.84
C GLU A 48 5.28 -40.30 23.73
N GLY A 49 3.98 -40.55 23.86
CA GLY A 49 3.38 -41.87 23.63
C GLY A 49 3.57 -42.38 22.20
N LEU A 50 3.42 -41.50 21.20
CA LEU A 50 3.67 -41.81 19.80
C LEU A 50 5.16 -42.03 19.50
N ALA A 51 6.05 -41.28 20.16
CA ALA A 51 7.50 -41.46 20.06
C ALA A 51 7.95 -42.79 20.69
N LEU A 52 7.31 -43.22 21.79
CA LEU A 52 7.55 -44.52 22.44
C LEU A 52 6.91 -45.70 21.68
N ALA A 53 5.88 -45.44 20.87
CA ALA A 53 5.24 -46.43 19.98
C ALA A 53 5.95 -46.57 18.63
N ALA A 54 6.95 -45.73 18.33
CA ALA A 54 7.80 -45.91 17.17
C ALA A 54 8.71 -47.13 17.38
N PRO A 55 8.73 -48.12 16.46
CA PRO A 55 9.65 -49.23 16.56
C PRO A 55 11.10 -48.73 16.53
N ALA A 56 11.95 -49.33 17.38
CA ALA A 56 13.35 -48.95 17.57
C ALA A 56 14.09 -48.69 16.26
N GLU A 57 14.74 -47.52 16.21
CA GLU A 57 15.61 -47.06 15.12
C GLU A 57 16.82 -47.98 14.97
N ASP A 58 16.76 -48.97 14.08
CA ASP A 58 17.96 -49.61 13.53
C ASP A 58 17.87 -49.85 12.00
N GLU A 59 16.81 -49.37 11.34
CA GLU A 59 16.73 -49.41 9.88
C GLU A 59 16.29 -48.06 9.31
N ASP A 60 17.17 -47.46 8.49
CA ASP A 60 16.97 -46.23 7.73
C ASP A 60 15.55 -46.20 7.12
N PRO A 61 14.63 -45.35 7.63
CA PRO A 61 13.24 -45.34 7.22
C PRO A 61 13.09 -45.03 5.72
N ILE A 62 14.07 -44.34 5.12
CA ILE A 62 14.09 -44.08 3.69
C ILE A 62 14.48 -45.34 2.90
N ALA A 63 15.36 -46.19 3.42
CA ALA A 63 15.69 -47.46 2.80
C ALA A 63 14.47 -48.41 2.77
N ARG A 64 13.69 -48.43 3.85
CA ARG A 64 12.43 -49.20 3.94
C ARG A 64 11.38 -48.72 2.94
N LEU A 65 11.20 -47.41 2.83
CA LEU A 65 10.31 -46.79 1.84
C LEU A 65 10.75 -47.09 0.39
N ARG A 66 12.05 -47.03 0.11
CA ARG A 66 12.60 -47.40 -1.21
C ARG A 66 12.44 -48.88 -1.51
N ALA A 67 12.57 -49.75 -0.51
CA ALA A 67 12.38 -51.20 -0.67
C ALA A 67 10.90 -51.53 -0.93
N ALA A 68 9.99 -50.96 -0.15
CA ALA A 68 8.55 -51.11 -0.34
C ALA A 68 8.09 -50.57 -1.71
N ALA A 69 8.65 -49.44 -2.16
CA ALA A 69 8.37 -48.90 -3.49
C ALA A 69 8.87 -49.81 -4.62
N ARG A 70 10.03 -50.47 -4.45
CA ARG A 70 10.56 -51.43 -5.43
C ARG A 70 9.76 -52.72 -5.48
N GLU A 71 9.30 -53.21 -4.34
CA GLU A 71 8.46 -54.40 -4.24
C GLU A 71 7.07 -54.16 -4.85
N ALA A 72 6.47 -52.99 -4.61
CA ALA A 72 5.23 -52.57 -5.25
C ALA A 72 5.40 -52.42 -6.78
N ALA A 73 6.56 -51.93 -7.24
CA ALA A 73 6.88 -51.84 -8.67
C ALA A 73 7.11 -53.22 -9.31
N SER A 74 7.68 -54.19 -8.59
CA SER A 74 7.88 -55.55 -9.12
C SER A 74 6.61 -56.42 -9.08
N ALA A 75 5.67 -56.12 -8.18
CA ALA A 75 4.36 -56.76 -8.11
C ALA A 75 3.40 -56.32 -9.26
N GLY A 76 3.71 -55.23 -9.96
CA GLY A 76 2.93 -54.70 -11.08
C GLY A 76 3.37 -55.18 -12.47
N ALA A 77 4.41 -56.04 -12.58
CA ALA A 77 4.92 -56.54 -13.85
C ALA A 77 4.11 -57.75 -14.38
N GLY A 78 2.78 -57.63 -14.38
CA GLY A 78 1.90 -58.46 -15.19
C GLY A 78 1.58 -57.70 -16.47
N ASP A 79 1.77 -58.34 -17.62
CA ASP A 79 1.53 -57.81 -18.96
C ASP A 79 0.19 -57.06 -19.07
N VAL A 80 0.27 -55.73 -19.00
CA VAL A 80 -0.78 -54.85 -19.51
C VAL A 80 -0.13 -54.13 -20.68
N GLU A 81 -0.60 -54.42 -21.89
CA GLU A 81 -0.33 -53.60 -23.07
C GLU A 81 -0.63 -52.15 -22.70
N ALA A 82 0.42 -51.37 -22.47
CA ALA A 82 0.32 -49.94 -22.37
C ALA A 82 0.01 -49.44 -23.78
N THR A 83 -1.27 -49.20 -24.06
CA THR A 83 -1.64 -48.17 -25.01
C THR A 83 -1.01 -46.89 -24.49
N GLU A 84 0.12 -46.48 -25.08
CA GLU A 84 0.73 -45.17 -24.91
C GLU A 84 -0.21 -44.12 -25.50
N ASP A 85 -1.34 -43.87 -24.83
CA ASP A 85 -1.91 -42.53 -24.84
C ASP A 85 -0.96 -41.72 -23.96
N ALA A 86 0.05 -41.13 -24.61
CA ALA A 86 0.77 -40.00 -24.06
C ALA A 86 -0.26 -38.90 -23.78
N GLN A 87 -0.92 -38.97 -22.63
CA GLN A 87 -1.63 -37.83 -22.08
C GLN A 87 -0.57 -36.80 -21.76
N GLU A 88 -0.34 -35.93 -22.73
CA GLU A 88 0.29 -34.65 -22.53
C GLU A 88 -0.54 -33.93 -21.47
N PHE A 89 -0.04 -33.92 -20.23
CA PHE A 89 -0.60 -33.10 -19.16
C PHE A 89 -0.37 -31.64 -19.55
N SER A 90 -1.23 -31.10 -20.42
CA SER A 90 -1.28 -29.67 -20.67
C SER A 90 -1.80 -29.03 -19.40
N GLY A 91 -0.91 -28.46 -18.59
CA GLY A 91 -1.24 -27.65 -17.41
C GLY A 91 -1.94 -26.34 -17.80
N ARG A 92 -3.02 -26.40 -18.59
CA ARG A 92 -3.81 -25.23 -19.02
C ARG A 92 -4.55 -24.56 -17.86
N GLN A 93 -4.65 -25.20 -16.70
CA GLN A 93 -5.28 -24.63 -15.49
C GLN A 93 -4.50 -23.45 -14.90
N ARG A 94 -3.18 -23.38 -15.06
CA ARG A 94 -2.35 -22.23 -14.62
C ARG A 94 -2.11 -21.19 -15.71
N SER A 95 -2.38 -21.53 -16.97
CA SER A 95 -2.18 -20.63 -18.11
C SER A 95 -3.36 -19.68 -18.37
N LEU A 96 -4.55 -19.97 -17.83
CA LEU A 96 -5.73 -19.10 -17.99
C LEU A 96 -5.69 -17.83 -17.10
N GLN A 97 -4.77 -17.79 -16.13
CA GLN A 97 -4.51 -16.63 -15.25
C GLN A 97 -3.32 -15.78 -15.71
N ALA A 98 -2.57 -16.19 -16.75
CA ALA A 98 -1.31 -15.55 -17.08
C ALA A 98 -1.45 -14.15 -17.71
N LEU A 99 -2.65 -13.79 -18.21
CA LEU A 99 -2.93 -12.51 -18.86
C LEU A 99 -4.38 -12.02 -18.63
N ASN A 100 -5.06 -12.50 -17.59
CA ASN A 100 -6.37 -11.99 -17.24
C ASN A 100 -6.18 -10.93 -16.14
N PRO A 101 -6.26 -9.63 -16.45
CA PRO A 101 -6.08 -8.61 -15.43
C PRO A 101 -7.17 -8.72 -14.38
N GLU A 102 -6.80 -8.50 -13.13
CA GLU A 102 -7.72 -8.10 -12.09
C GLU A 102 -8.22 -6.70 -12.41
N ILE A 103 -9.55 -6.54 -12.44
CA ILE A 103 -10.20 -5.26 -12.69
C ILE A 103 -10.96 -4.90 -11.42
N SER A 104 -10.68 -3.73 -10.87
CA SER A 104 -11.42 -3.23 -9.72
C SER A 104 -11.80 -1.76 -9.90
N VAL A 105 -12.83 -1.35 -9.17
CA VAL A 105 -13.31 0.03 -9.16
C VAL A 105 -13.36 0.49 -7.73
N THR A 106 -12.64 1.58 -7.44
CA THR A 106 -12.63 2.25 -6.14
C THR A 106 -13.31 3.59 -6.30
N GLY A 107 -14.02 4.05 -5.27
CA GLY A 107 -14.63 5.37 -5.28
C GLY A 107 -14.62 5.99 -3.90
N ASP A 108 -14.53 7.31 -3.88
CA ASP A 108 -14.49 8.11 -2.67
C ASP A 108 -15.61 9.15 -2.72
N ILE A 109 -16.51 9.10 -1.74
CA ILE A 109 -17.62 10.05 -1.62
C ILE A 109 -17.51 10.73 -0.26
N PHE A 110 -17.32 12.04 -0.28
CA PHE A 110 -17.22 12.85 0.92
C PHE A 110 -18.53 13.58 1.21
N GLY A 111 -18.90 13.63 2.48
CA GLY A 111 -20.07 14.36 2.94
C GLY A 111 -19.73 15.27 4.11
N GLN A 112 -20.10 16.55 4.03
CA GLN A 112 -19.91 17.51 5.11
C GLN A 112 -21.24 18.18 5.48
N LEU A 113 -21.47 18.35 6.78
CA LEU A 113 -22.59 19.14 7.30
C LEU A 113 -22.03 20.35 8.04
N ARG A 114 -22.29 21.55 7.53
CA ARG A 114 -21.87 22.81 8.14
C ARG A 114 -23.08 23.68 8.47
N GLU A 115 -23.10 24.23 9.69
CA GLU A 115 -24.15 25.16 10.11
C GLU A 115 -24.09 26.44 9.26
N GLY A 116 -25.21 26.77 8.61
CA GLY A 116 -25.32 27.95 7.73
C GLY A 116 -25.03 27.70 6.23
N ALA A 117 -24.62 26.49 5.84
CA ALA A 117 -24.36 26.09 4.45
C ALA A 117 -25.47 25.14 3.94
N ILE A 118 -26.71 25.64 3.91
CA ILE A 118 -27.90 24.85 3.51
C ILE A 118 -28.04 24.72 1.99
N ASP A 119 -27.40 25.62 1.24
CA ASP A 119 -27.46 25.72 -0.23
C ASP A 119 -26.16 25.24 -0.92
N GLU A 120 -25.22 24.63 -0.18
CA GLU A 120 -23.97 24.09 -0.73
C GLU A 120 -24.09 22.58 -1.02
N ASN A 121 -23.34 22.11 -2.02
CA ASN A 121 -23.19 20.68 -2.30
C ASN A 121 -22.45 20.01 -1.13
N ASN A 122 -23.22 19.42 -0.23
CA ASN A 122 -22.72 18.75 0.96
C ASN A 122 -22.30 17.28 0.71
N PHE A 123 -22.46 16.79 -0.52
CA PHE A 123 -22.03 15.46 -0.96
C PHE A 123 -21.21 15.62 -2.24
N ILE A 124 -19.96 15.19 -2.19
CA ILE A 124 -19.02 15.38 -3.28
C ILE A 124 -18.37 14.02 -3.58
N PRO A 125 -18.59 13.44 -4.77
CA PRO A 125 -17.82 12.28 -5.21
C PRO A 125 -16.44 12.77 -5.63
N ARG A 126 -15.43 12.55 -4.78
CA ARG A 126 -14.09 13.10 -4.98
C ARG A 126 -13.35 12.39 -6.11
N GLU A 127 -13.49 11.08 -6.19
CA GLU A 127 -12.69 10.25 -7.07
C GLU A 127 -13.41 8.94 -7.40
N PHE A 128 -13.32 8.51 -8.66
CA PHE A 128 -13.59 7.14 -9.08
C PHE A 128 -12.39 6.62 -9.87
N GLU A 129 -11.81 5.52 -9.41
CA GLU A 129 -10.63 4.92 -10.01
C GLU A 129 -10.96 3.53 -10.56
N PHE A 130 -10.59 3.29 -11.81
CA PHE A 130 -10.57 1.96 -12.43
C PHE A 130 -9.14 1.44 -12.45
N SER A 131 -8.91 0.32 -11.77
CA SER A 131 -7.60 -0.33 -11.73
C SER A 131 -7.58 -1.63 -12.53
N PHE A 132 -6.50 -1.81 -13.27
CA PHE A 132 -6.22 -3.00 -14.08
C PHE A 132 -4.84 -3.53 -13.68
N ILE A 133 -4.79 -4.71 -13.07
CA ILE A 133 -3.56 -5.30 -12.55
C ILE A 133 -3.36 -6.69 -13.15
N SER A 134 -2.24 -6.93 -13.82
CA SER A 134 -1.92 -8.25 -14.38
C SER A 134 -0.54 -8.71 -13.97
N ALA A 135 -0.44 -9.91 -13.40
CA ALA A 135 0.84 -10.60 -13.28
C ALA A 135 1.26 -11.07 -14.68
N LEU A 136 2.40 -10.59 -15.18
CA LEU A 136 2.91 -10.97 -16.50
C LEU A 136 3.75 -12.25 -16.40
N ASP A 137 4.51 -12.36 -15.31
CA ASP A 137 5.31 -13.54 -14.95
C ASP A 137 5.50 -13.58 -13.41
N PRO A 138 6.13 -14.64 -12.82
CA PRO A 138 6.31 -14.74 -11.37
C PRO A 138 7.06 -13.57 -10.70
N TYR A 139 7.82 -12.81 -11.48
CA TYR A 139 8.68 -11.71 -11.04
C TYR A 139 8.26 -10.36 -11.64
N SER A 140 7.20 -10.27 -12.45
CA SER A 140 6.75 -9.00 -12.99
C SER A 140 5.23 -8.84 -13.08
N ARG A 141 4.77 -7.60 -12.90
CA ARG A 141 3.36 -7.23 -13.03
C ARG A 141 3.19 -5.86 -13.67
N ALA A 142 2.12 -5.71 -14.43
CA ALA A 142 1.67 -4.43 -14.97
C ALA A 142 0.49 -3.91 -14.15
N LYS A 143 0.45 -2.60 -13.94
CA LYS A 143 -0.64 -1.89 -13.28
C LYS A 143 -0.99 -0.64 -14.08
N VAL A 144 -2.28 -0.41 -14.28
CA VAL A 144 -2.83 0.80 -14.90
C VAL A 144 -4.00 1.26 -14.05
N PHE A 145 -4.00 2.54 -13.72
CA PHE A 145 -5.03 3.21 -12.95
C PHE A 145 -5.57 4.37 -13.78
N VAL A 146 -6.88 4.40 -13.95
CA VAL A 146 -7.59 5.46 -14.68
C VAL A 146 -8.53 6.13 -13.69
N GLY A 147 -8.26 7.39 -13.40
CA GLY A 147 -8.99 8.21 -12.45
C GLY A 147 -10.02 9.08 -13.15
N HIS A 148 -11.13 9.28 -12.45
CA HIS A 148 -12.10 10.32 -12.74
C HIS A 148 -12.24 11.18 -11.49
N HIS A 149 -11.88 12.45 -11.60
CA HIS A 149 -11.94 13.41 -10.48
C HIS A 149 -12.98 14.48 -10.75
N GLU A 150 -13.71 14.86 -9.70
CA GLU A 150 -14.61 16.02 -9.73
C GLU A 150 -13.94 17.21 -9.06
N GLU A 151 -13.83 18.30 -9.81
CA GLU A 151 -13.23 19.56 -9.39
C GLU A 151 -14.06 20.18 -8.24
N GLY A 152 -13.40 20.52 -7.11
CA GLY A 152 -14.05 21.04 -5.89
C GLY A 152 -14.35 20.01 -4.79
N GLY A 153 -14.00 18.73 -4.97
CA GLY A 153 -13.99 17.71 -3.90
C GLY A 153 -12.75 17.76 -3.00
N GLN A 154 -11.74 18.52 -3.40
CA GLN A 154 -10.51 18.75 -2.67
C GLN A 154 -10.65 20.07 -1.90
N LEU A 155 -10.12 20.12 -0.67
CA LEU A 155 -10.17 21.33 0.12
C LEU A 155 -9.14 22.30 -0.46
N GLU A 156 -9.59 23.25 -1.28
CA GLU A 156 -8.76 24.37 -1.73
C GLU A 156 -8.49 25.29 -0.54
N ILE A 157 -7.30 25.16 0.07
CA ILE A 157 -6.91 25.97 1.23
C ILE A 157 -6.20 27.26 0.78
N PHE A 158 -5.67 27.27 -0.45
CA PHE A 158 -4.99 28.41 -1.04
C PHE A 158 -5.61 28.75 -2.40
N GLU A 159 -6.54 29.69 -2.39
CA GLU A 159 -7.13 30.29 -3.59
C GLU A 159 -5.99 30.87 -4.46
N GLY A 160 -5.73 30.26 -5.63
CA GLY A 160 -4.75 30.73 -6.62
C GLY A 160 -3.32 30.16 -6.55
N LEU A 161 -3.10 29.00 -5.91
CA LEU A 161 -1.80 28.27 -5.96
C LEU A 161 -1.85 26.93 -6.70
N GLY A 162 -3.03 26.47 -7.11
CA GLY A 162 -3.22 25.29 -7.93
C GLY A 162 -4.37 25.55 -8.90
N GLY A 163 -4.16 25.26 -10.18
CA GLY A 163 -5.13 25.52 -11.24
C GLY A 163 -4.63 26.59 -12.19
N HIS A 164 -3.86 26.17 -13.19
CA HIS A 164 -3.88 26.89 -14.45
C HIS A 164 -5.20 26.52 -15.11
N ASP A 165 -6.12 27.48 -15.19
CA ASP A 165 -7.27 27.39 -16.08
C ASP A 165 -6.71 27.11 -17.49
N GLU A 166 -6.97 25.94 -18.06
CA GLU A 166 -6.74 25.74 -19.50
C GLU A 166 -7.67 26.72 -20.25
N GLU A 167 -7.13 27.88 -20.61
CA GLU A 167 -7.77 28.88 -21.46
C GLU A 167 -8.02 28.24 -22.84
N GLY A 168 -9.22 27.68 -23.02
CA GLY A 168 -9.49 26.91 -24.23
C GLY A 168 -10.90 26.37 -24.45
N GLY A 169 -11.96 27.06 -24.04
CA GLY A 169 -13.33 26.64 -24.38
C GLY A 169 -14.39 27.65 -23.97
N GLU A 170 -15.35 27.87 -24.85
CA GLU A 170 -16.37 28.92 -24.78
C GLU A 170 -17.25 28.87 -23.51
N GLU A 171 -17.78 30.06 -23.17
CA GLU A 171 -18.73 30.33 -22.09
C GLU A 171 -19.84 29.26 -21.96
N ASP A 172 -19.77 28.42 -20.92
CA ASP A 172 -20.94 27.78 -20.33
C ASP A 172 -20.90 27.97 -18.81
N ALA A 173 -21.70 28.94 -18.35
CA ALA A 173 -21.98 29.13 -16.93
C ALA A 173 -22.64 27.85 -16.37
N HIS A 174 -22.02 27.28 -15.33
CA HIS A 174 -22.35 26.03 -14.63
C HIS A 174 -21.80 24.73 -15.25
N GLY A 175 -20.48 24.66 -15.49
CA GLY A 175 -19.79 23.40 -15.72
C GLY A 175 -18.94 23.02 -14.51
N HIS A 176 -19.34 21.99 -13.76
CA HIS A 176 -18.40 21.28 -12.88
C HIS A 176 -17.43 20.53 -13.81
N GLY A 177 -16.18 20.98 -13.88
CA GLY A 177 -15.14 20.32 -14.66
C GLY A 177 -14.96 18.89 -14.16
N THR A 178 -15.11 17.92 -15.04
CA THR A 178 -14.82 16.52 -14.74
C THR A 178 -13.67 16.10 -15.64
N VAL A 179 -12.57 15.67 -15.02
CA VAL A 179 -11.36 15.28 -15.76
C VAL A 179 -11.19 13.77 -15.63
N THR A 180 -10.93 13.11 -16.75
CA THR A 180 -10.62 11.68 -16.80
C THR A 180 -9.20 11.53 -17.31
N GLU A 181 -8.32 10.97 -16.47
CA GLU A 181 -6.92 10.87 -16.79
C GLU A 181 -6.28 9.53 -16.35
N ILE A 182 -5.13 9.23 -16.94
CA ILE A 182 -4.30 8.10 -16.51
C ILE A 182 -3.45 8.58 -15.33
N GLU A 183 -3.87 8.22 -14.12
CA GLU A 183 -3.13 8.57 -12.90
C GLU A 183 -1.77 7.87 -12.85
N GLU A 184 -1.79 6.54 -13.04
CA GLU A 184 -0.62 5.69 -12.98
C GLU A 184 -0.67 4.61 -14.07
N GLY A 185 0.51 4.24 -14.57
CA GLY A 185 0.66 3.21 -15.59
C GLY A 185 2.10 2.73 -15.62
N TYR A 186 2.37 1.57 -15.03
CA TYR A 186 3.73 1.07 -14.88
C TYR A 186 3.84 -0.46 -14.90
N ILE A 187 5.05 -0.92 -15.20
CA ILE A 187 5.47 -2.30 -15.04
C ILE A 187 6.48 -2.35 -13.90
N GLU A 188 6.32 -3.35 -13.06
CA GLU A 188 7.10 -3.58 -11.85
C GLU A 188 7.73 -4.97 -11.94
N TRP A 189 9.05 -5.04 -11.75
CA TRP A 189 9.81 -6.26 -11.55
C TRP A 189 10.19 -6.38 -10.07
N VAL A 190 9.83 -7.50 -9.44
CA VAL A 190 10.02 -7.75 -8.01
C VAL A 190 10.97 -8.90 -7.76
N ASN A 191 11.55 -8.94 -6.55
CA ASN A 191 12.42 -10.02 -6.10
C ASN A 191 13.63 -10.26 -7.02
N LEU A 192 14.18 -9.19 -7.59
CA LEU A 192 15.43 -9.26 -8.33
C LEU A 192 16.58 -9.60 -7.36
N PRO A 193 17.70 -10.13 -7.87
CA PRO A 193 18.87 -10.43 -7.05
C PRO A 193 19.26 -9.26 -6.15
N ALA A 194 19.74 -9.57 -4.95
CA ALA A 194 20.10 -8.61 -3.90
C ALA A 194 18.92 -7.83 -3.26
N GLY A 195 17.68 -8.32 -3.39
CA GLY A 195 16.51 -7.68 -2.75
C GLY A 195 16.03 -6.45 -3.50
N LEU A 196 16.30 -6.39 -4.81
CA LEU A 196 15.96 -5.26 -5.66
C LEU A 196 14.58 -5.43 -6.28
N SER A 197 13.95 -4.31 -6.61
CA SER A 197 12.78 -4.22 -7.46
C SER A 197 12.92 -3.01 -8.35
N VAL A 198 12.39 -3.08 -9.56
CA VAL A 198 12.46 -2.01 -10.56
C VAL A 198 11.06 -1.72 -11.04
N THR A 199 10.70 -0.44 -11.07
CA THR A 199 9.42 0.04 -11.62
C THR A 199 9.72 0.99 -12.77
N VAL A 200 9.01 0.83 -13.89
CA VAL A 200 9.14 1.68 -15.07
C VAL A 200 7.75 2.10 -15.54
N GLY A 201 7.52 3.40 -15.70
CA GLY A 201 6.24 3.97 -16.15
C GLY A 201 5.90 5.26 -15.43
N ARG A 202 4.60 5.62 -15.42
CA ARG A 202 4.05 6.72 -14.62
C ARG A 202 3.61 6.17 -13.26
N PHE A 203 4.15 6.72 -12.17
CA PHE A 203 3.84 6.28 -10.81
C PHE A 203 3.96 7.44 -9.81
N ARG A 204 3.30 7.30 -8.66
CA ARG A 204 3.46 8.17 -7.49
C ARG A 204 4.81 7.90 -6.82
N GLN A 205 5.62 8.95 -6.78
CA GLN A 205 6.99 8.87 -6.29
C GLN A 205 7.06 8.64 -4.78
N ARG A 206 8.16 8.06 -4.30
CA ARG A 206 8.36 7.75 -2.86
C ARG A 206 8.85 8.96 -2.05
N PHE A 207 8.16 10.10 -2.16
CA PHE A 207 8.46 11.28 -1.37
C PHE A 207 7.71 11.27 -0.02
N GLY A 208 8.44 11.11 1.07
CA GLY A 208 7.87 11.03 2.41
C GLY A 208 6.92 9.83 2.58
N THR A 209 6.06 9.89 3.60
CA THR A 209 5.18 8.76 3.97
C THR A 209 3.88 8.72 3.15
N PHE A 210 3.34 9.89 2.78
CA PHE A 210 1.97 10.00 2.31
C PHE A 210 1.84 10.07 0.78
N ASN A 211 2.85 10.56 0.05
CA ASN A 211 2.75 10.78 -1.41
C ASN A 211 2.42 9.51 -2.21
N ARG A 212 2.69 8.34 -1.62
CA ARG A 212 2.42 7.04 -2.23
C ARG A 212 0.95 6.60 -2.19
N TRP A 213 0.07 7.33 -1.53
CA TRP A 213 -1.32 6.95 -1.31
C TRP A 213 -2.26 7.79 -2.18
N HIS A 214 -3.28 7.16 -2.75
CA HIS A 214 -4.35 7.86 -3.46
C HIS A 214 -5.30 8.50 -2.43
N GLY A 215 -6.14 9.45 -2.86
CA GLY A 215 -6.99 10.24 -1.96
C GLY A 215 -7.82 9.38 -1.02
N HIS A 216 -8.39 8.29 -1.56
CA HIS A 216 -9.20 7.32 -0.84
C HIS A 216 -8.46 6.53 0.28
N ALA A 217 -7.13 6.53 0.28
CA ALA A 217 -6.28 5.81 1.25
C ALA A 217 -5.63 6.75 2.28
N LEU A 218 -5.83 8.06 2.15
CA LEU A 218 -5.30 9.03 3.10
C LEU A 218 -6.06 8.97 4.44
N PRO A 219 -5.38 9.22 5.57
CA PRO A 219 -6.02 9.23 6.88
C PRO A 219 -6.93 10.45 7.12
N GLY A 220 -6.85 11.45 6.25
CA GLY A 220 -7.64 12.69 6.30
C GLY A 220 -8.41 12.92 5.01
N SER A 221 -9.07 14.08 4.90
CA SER A 221 -9.82 14.48 3.70
C SER A 221 -8.94 14.86 2.50
N GLY A 222 -7.62 14.82 2.64
CA GLY A 222 -6.67 15.17 1.59
C GLY A 222 -5.25 15.14 2.13
N TYR A 223 -4.31 15.54 1.29
CA TYR A 223 -2.92 15.68 1.69
C TYR A 223 -2.74 16.75 2.78
N PHE A 224 -1.71 16.57 3.61
CA PHE A 224 -1.33 17.63 4.55
C PHE A 224 -0.84 18.85 3.80
N LEU A 225 -1.10 20.04 4.35
CA LEU A 225 -0.72 21.32 3.77
C LEU A 225 0.70 21.39 3.17
N PRO A 226 1.76 20.86 3.81
CA PRO A 226 3.09 20.89 3.19
C PRO A 226 3.19 20.11 1.88
N TYR A 227 2.44 19.01 1.72
CA TYR A 227 2.42 18.27 0.45
C TYR A 227 1.71 19.10 -0.62
N GLN A 228 0.53 19.66 -0.31
CA GLN A 228 -0.24 20.47 -1.25
C GLN A 228 0.52 21.69 -1.76
N VAL A 229 1.24 22.39 -0.88
CA VAL A 229 2.00 23.60 -1.23
C VAL A 229 3.16 23.33 -2.18
N PHE A 230 3.82 22.17 -2.06
CA PHE A 230 5.04 21.88 -2.83
C PHE A 230 4.82 20.92 -4.00
N LEU A 231 3.83 20.02 -3.91
CA LEU A 231 3.62 18.93 -4.87
C LEU A 231 2.26 19.05 -5.59
N GLY A 232 1.43 20.02 -5.20
CA GLY A 232 0.04 20.13 -5.65
C GLY A 232 -0.91 19.21 -4.89
N GLU A 233 -2.20 19.34 -5.19
CA GLU A 233 -3.26 18.63 -4.45
C GLU A 233 -3.30 17.12 -4.72
N GLU A 234 -2.82 16.69 -5.88
CA GLU A 234 -2.78 15.28 -6.30
C GLU A 234 -1.50 14.55 -5.89
N GLY A 235 -0.52 15.30 -5.40
CA GLY A 235 0.82 14.81 -5.04
C GLY A 235 1.74 14.62 -6.25
N LEU A 236 2.90 14.03 -5.99
CA LEU A 236 3.98 13.86 -6.96
C LEU A 236 3.84 12.53 -7.72
N ALA A 237 3.22 12.58 -8.89
CA ALA A 237 3.15 11.49 -9.86
C ALA A 237 3.90 11.87 -11.14
N GLN A 238 4.87 11.06 -11.55
CA GLN A 238 5.72 11.36 -12.70
C GLN A 238 6.08 10.11 -13.49
N THR A 239 6.54 10.30 -14.73
CA THR A 239 7.00 9.20 -15.58
C THR A 239 8.51 8.99 -15.45
N GLY A 240 8.93 7.75 -15.21
CA GLY A 240 10.35 7.42 -15.13
C GLY A 240 10.64 6.00 -14.69
N VAL A 241 11.74 5.86 -13.94
CA VAL A 241 12.24 4.59 -13.40
C VAL A 241 12.47 4.73 -11.90
N SER A 242 11.99 3.76 -11.11
CA SER A 242 12.26 3.65 -9.69
C SER A 242 12.99 2.34 -9.41
N VAL A 243 14.04 2.40 -8.62
CA VAL A 243 14.74 1.24 -8.08
C VAL A 243 14.48 1.21 -6.58
N HIS A 244 13.86 0.12 -6.12
CA HIS A 244 13.65 -0.16 -4.71
C HIS A 244 14.62 -1.23 -4.25
N TRP A 245 15.24 -1.02 -3.10
CA TRP A 245 16.14 -1.97 -2.46
C TRP A 245 15.69 -2.26 -1.05
N LEU A 246 15.38 -3.53 -0.77
CA LEU A 246 15.20 -4.05 0.57
C LEU A 246 16.54 -4.61 1.07
N ALA A 247 17.16 -3.88 1.99
CA ALA A 247 18.49 -4.15 2.48
C ALA A 247 18.51 -5.37 3.43
N PRO A 248 19.28 -6.43 3.14
CA PRO A 248 19.27 -7.66 3.94
C PRO A 248 20.25 -7.60 5.13
N PHE A 249 20.21 -6.53 5.93
CA PHE A 249 21.15 -6.36 7.04
C PHE A 249 20.52 -5.86 8.34
N GLY A 250 21.10 -6.29 9.46
CA GLY A 250 20.82 -5.79 10.80
C GLY A 250 19.47 -6.23 11.38
N PRO A 251 19.20 -5.89 12.66
CA PRO A 251 17.87 -5.96 13.24
C PRO A 251 17.00 -4.82 12.69
N GLY A 252 15.77 -5.15 12.28
CA GLY A 252 14.84 -4.21 11.65
C GLY A 252 14.67 -4.46 10.15
N ALA A 253 13.92 -3.57 9.50
CA ALA A 253 13.76 -3.56 8.05
C ALA A 253 14.27 -2.23 7.50
N TYR A 254 15.10 -2.30 6.47
CA TYR A 254 15.70 -1.13 5.83
C TYR A 254 15.39 -1.16 4.35
N GLU A 255 14.88 -0.06 3.84
CA GLU A 255 14.49 0.08 2.46
C GLU A 255 14.98 1.40 1.90
N ALA A 256 15.32 1.39 0.62
CA ALA A 256 15.79 2.56 -0.10
C ALA A 256 15.17 2.61 -1.49
N TRP A 257 14.81 3.81 -1.92
CA TRP A 257 14.36 4.10 -3.27
C TRP A 257 15.27 5.12 -3.92
N PHE A 258 15.57 4.86 -5.18
CA PHE A 258 16.21 5.81 -6.06
C PHE A 258 15.38 5.91 -7.32
N GLU A 259 14.90 7.11 -7.63
CA GLU A 259 13.98 7.34 -8.74
C GLU A 259 14.54 8.42 -9.65
N VAL A 260 14.42 8.19 -10.95
CA VAL A 260 14.75 9.14 -12.00
C VAL A 260 13.50 9.33 -12.84
N THR A 261 12.96 10.53 -12.85
CA THR A 261 11.68 10.86 -13.49
C THR A 261 11.82 12.10 -14.36
N ARG A 262 10.93 12.27 -15.33
CA ARG A 262 10.78 13.54 -16.09
C ARG A 262 9.96 14.50 -15.23
N SER A 263 10.44 15.72 -15.00
CA SER A 263 9.89 16.79 -14.14
C SER A 263 8.49 17.32 -14.49
N SER A 264 7.50 16.45 -14.75
CA SER A 264 6.17 16.84 -15.22
C SER A 264 5.19 17.33 -14.16
N ASN A 265 5.64 17.59 -12.92
CA ASN A 265 4.78 18.14 -11.87
C ASN A 265 4.96 19.66 -11.86
N GLU A 266 3.96 20.37 -12.35
CA GLU A 266 4.03 21.82 -12.55
C GLU A 266 4.12 22.60 -11.23
N SER A 267 3.44 22.13 -10.18
CA SER A 267 3.51 22.74 -8.85
C SER A 267 4.94 22.82 -8.31
N MET A 268 5.75 21.79 -8.57
CA MET A 268 7.14 21.74 -8.12
C MET A 268 8.15 22.27 -9.15
N PHE A 269 7.99 21.89 -10.41
CA PHE A 269 9.01 22.08 -11.45
C PHE A 269 8.60 23.07 -12.56
N GLY A 270 7.38 23.61 -12.52
CA GLY A 270 6.83 24.47 -13.56
C GLY A 270 6.80 23.77 -14.92
N GLU A 271 7.25 24.44 -15.99
CA GLU A 271 7.28 23.89 -17.35
C GLU A 271 8.48 22.98 -17.65
N SER A 272 9.20 22.52 -16.62
CA SER A 272 10.42 21.75 -16.80
C SER A 272 10.16 20.34 -17.33
N ASP A 273 10.88 19.95 -18.38
CA ASP A 273 10.91 18.57 -18.89
C ASP A 273 12.23 17.84 -18.57
N GLU A 274 13.07 18.44 -17.73
CA GLU A 274 14.37 17.88 -17.38
C GLU A 274 14.25 16.67 -16.44
N PRO A 275 15.28 15.82 -16.33
CA PRO A 275 15.28 14.73 -15.35
C PRO A 275 15.33 15.26 -13.91
N SER A 276 14.43 14.79 -13.06
CA SER A 276 14.52 14.92 -11.60
C SER A 276 14.96 13.61 -10.95
N PHE A 277 15.53 13.73 -9.75
CA PHE A 277 16.07 12.63 -8.98
C PHE A 277 15.47 12.63 -7.59
N LEU A 278 14.94 11.48 -7.17
CA LEU A 278 14.45 11.26 -5.82
C LEU A 278 15.25 10.18 -5.13
N GLY A 279 15.64 10.45 -3.88
CA GLY A 279 16.16 9.46 -2.95
C GLY A 279 15.26 9.38 -1.74
N HIS A 280 14.83 8.17 -1.37
CA HIS A 280 14.14 7.92 -0.11
C HIS A 280 14.80 6.76 0.62
N VAL A 281 15.00 6.88 1.91
CA VAL A 281 15.46 5.79 2.77
C VAL A 281 14.55 5.70 3.97
N ASN A 282 14.22 4.48 4.38
CA ASN A 282 13.39 4.22 5.53
C ASN A 282 13.99 3.09 6.38
N GLY A 283 13.85 3.24 7.70
CA GLY A 283 14.22 2.25 8.68
C GLY A 283 13.06 1.98 9.61
N PHE A 284 12.74 0.71 9.82
CA PHE A 284 11.67 0.24 10.69
C PHE A 284 12.21 -0.71 11.76
N TRP A 285 11.77 -0.49 12.99
CA TRP A 285 12.10 -1.34 14.14
C TRP A 285 10.85 -1.67 14.95
N GLU A 286 10.62 -2.97 15.14
CA GLU A 286 9.63 -3.46 16.10
C GLU A 286 10.25 -3.44 17.51
N LEU A 287 9.66 -2.66 18.42
CA LEU A 287 10.12 -2.55 19.81
C LEU A 287 9.35 -3.52 20.73
N SER A 288 8.07 -3.76 20.42
CA SER A 288 7.19 -4.72 21.06
C SER A 288 6.04 -5.10 20.10
N PRO A 289 5.19 -6.09 20.43
CA PRO A 289 4.05 -6.47 19.58
C PRO A 289 3.04 -5.34 19.30
N SER A 290 3.07 -4.25 20.06
CA SER A 290 2.18 -3.09 19.90
C SER A 290 2.93 -1.76 19.81
N THR A 291 4.25 -1.80 19.60
CA THR A 291 5.08 -0.58 19.52
C THR A 291 6.15 -0.74 18.48
N TYR A 292 6.20 0.22 17.55
CA TYR A 292 7.24 0.30 16.54
C TYR A 292 7.84 1.70 16.51
N PHE A 293 9.01 1.80 15.88
CA PHE A 293 9.67 3.05 15.55
C PHE A 293 10.03 3.03 14.07
N GLU A 294 9.75 4.12 13.37
CA GLU A 294 10.04 4.29 11.96
C GLU A 294 10.74 5.63 11.75
N LEU A 295 11.75 5.65 10.88
CA LEU A 295 12.48 6.85 10.53
C LEU A 295 12.78 6.86 9.03
N GLY A 296 12.19 7.83 8.33
CA GLY A 296 12.36 8.03 6.90
C GLY A 296 12.99 9.38 6.55
N PHE A 297 13.82 9.40 5.51
CA PHE A 297 14.38 10.61 4.92
C PHE A 297 14.12 10.62 3.42
N SER A 298 13.68 11.75 2.89
CA SER A 298 13.46 11.93 1.46
C SER A 298 14.20 13.16 0.97
N GLY A 299 14.78 13.08 -0.22
CA GLY A 299 15.37 14.20 -0.94
C GLY A 299 14.95 14.14 -2.40
N LEU A 300 14.63 15.30 -2.95
CA LEU A 300 14.21 15.47 -4.34
C LEU A 300 14.99 16.64 -4.92
N THR A 301 15.53 16.49 -6.11
CA THR A 301 16.22 17.54 -6.84
C THR A 301 15.84 17.50 -8.32
N GLY A 302 15.74 18.66 -8.93
CA GLY A 302 15.40 18.82 -10.34
C GLY A 302 15.36 20.28 -10.72
N ASP A 303 15.32 20.57 -12.01
CA ASP A 303 15.31 21.95 -12.49
C ASP A 303 13.88 22.46 -12.60
N HIS A 304 13.67 23.69 -12.17
CA HIS A 304 12.41 24.42 -12.25
C HIS A 304 12.49 25.48 -13.35
N VAL A 305 11.44 25.56 -14.16
CA VAL A 305 11.28 26.54 -15.25
C VAL A 305 9.96 27.28 -15.06
N ASP A 306 9.98 28.61 -15.02
CA ASP A 306 8.75 29.41 -14.96
C ASP A 306 7.96 29.36 -16.29
N GLU A 307 6.68 29.72 -16.24
CA GLU A 307 5.74 29.72 -17.38
C GLU A 307 6.16 30.63 -18.56
N GLU A 308 7.12 31.52 -18.33
CA GLU A 308 7.64 32.42 -19.35
C GLU A 308 9.01 31.93 -19.90
N GLY A 309 9.53 30.82 -19.39
CA GLY A 309 10.83 30.23 -19.75
C GLY A 309 12.05 31.09 -19.42
N ARG A 310 11.91 32.05 -18.49
CA ARG A 310 12.89 33.09 -18.17
C ARG A 310 13.84 32.71 -17.04
N PHE A 311 13.45 31.82 -16.13
CA PHE A 311 14.28 31.42 -14.98
C PHE A 311 14.45 29.91 -14.89
N GLN A 312 15.71 29.47 -14.94
CA GLN A 312 16.11 28.08 -14.67
C GLN A 312 16.83 28.03 -13.32
N ASN A 313 16.23 27.37 -12.33
CA ASN A 313 16.85 27.15 -11.03
C ASN A 313 16.84 25.66 -10.69
N ARG A 314 17.93 25.16 -10.12
CA ARG A 314 17.99 23.81 -9.56
C ARG A 314 17.40 23.79 -8.16
N LEU A 315 16.36 23.00 -7.97
CA LEU A 315 15.74 22.67 -6.68
C LEU A 315 16.44 21.48 -6.02
#